data_AF-A0A1F4UEY9-F1
#
_entry.id   AF-A0A1F4UEY9-F1
#
_cell.length_a   1.000
_cell.length_b   1.000
_cell.length_c   1.000
_cell.angle_alpha   90.00
_cell.angle_beta   90.00
_cell.angle_gamma   90.00
#
_symmetry.space_group_name_H-M   'P 1'
#
loop_
_entity.id
_entity.type
_entity.pdbx_description
1 polymer ?
#
loop_
_entity_poly.entity_id
_entity_poly.type
_entity_poly.pdbx_seq_one_letter_code
_entity_poly.pdbx_strand_id
1 'polypeptide(L)'
;RLAPSSSNRQAWHFIVVDDQELKDLIPEHLPMGSKRLITWLNRAPVVIVGLYFKAVTHYLGELFGHENYLIDFSIAMTHMALTATELGIGTCFVGWFNEKYLKKLLKIPNQYRIGSMLVMGYPETASNEQGIGGIKPRPRKKLEEIVSYNRFGKGLVFKK
;
A
#
# COMPACT_ATOMS: atom_id res chain seq x y z
N ARG A 1 -10.78 -0.44 7.81
CA ARG A 1 -12.17 0.13 7.79
C ARG A 1 -12.28 1.50 8.44
N LEU A 2 -11.67 1.75 9.61
CA LEU A 2 -11.80 3.03 10.34
C LEU A 2 -10.94 4.17 9.77
N ALA A 3 -10.31 3.97 8.62
CA ALA A 3 -9.54 5.03 7.98
C ALA A 3 -10.48 6.15 7.54
N PRO A 4 -10.10 7.43 7.73
CA PRO A 4 -10.88 8.54 7.18
C PRO A 4 -10.89 8.48 5.65
N SER A 5 -11.95 9.02 5.06
CA SER A 5 -12.03 9.23 3.61
C SER A 5 -12.76 10.53 3.30
N SER A 6 -12.41 11.10 2.16
CA SER A 6 -13.02 12.30 1.62
C SER A 6 -14.52 12.09 1.43
N SER A 7 -15.32 12.96 2.05
CA SER A 7 -16.79 12.84 2.09
C SER A 7 -17.30 11.48 2.59
N ASN A 8 -16.51 10.79 3.42
CA ASN A 8 -16.77 9.45 3.94
C ASN A 8 -17.10 8.40 2.85
N ARG A 9 -16.58 8.59 1.64
CA ARG A 9 -16.93 7.75 0.47
C ARG A 9 -16.38 6.35 0.57
N GLN A 10 -15.27 6.15 1.28
CA GLN A 10 -14.61 4.86 1.43
C GLN A 10 -14.44 4.16 0.08
N ALA A 11 -13.96 4.89 -0.93
CA ALA A 11 -13.93 4.45 -2.32
C ALA A 11 -12.79 3.44 -2.60
N TRP A 12 -12.60 2.52 -1.67
CA TRP A 12 -11.65 1.42 -1.70
C TRP A 12 -12.37 0.09 -1.65
N HIS A 13 -11.72 -0.94 -2.14
CA HIS A 13 -12.13 -2.34 -1.95
C HIS A 13 -10.87 -3.18 -1.78
N PHE A 14 -10.96 -4.29 -1.05
CA PHE A 14 -9.79 -5.11 -0.75
C PHE A 14 -10.12 -6.56 -1.07
N ILE A 15 -9.32 -7.17 -1.93
CA ILE A 15 -9.40 -8.60 -2.21
C ILE A 15 -8.31 -9.28 -1.38
N VAL A 16 -8.72 -10.19 -0.50
CA VAL A 16 -7.79 -11.05 0.24
C VAL A 16 -7.50 -12.26 -0.65
N VAL A 17 -6.23 -12.49 -0.96
CA VAL A 17 -5.76 -13.62 -1.76
C VAL A 17 -4.83 -14.48 -0.90
N ASP A 18 -5.31 -15.65 -0.49
CA ASP A 18 -4.56 -16.67 0.23
C ASP A 18 -4.37 -17.96 -0.60
N ASP A 19 -5.21 -18.16 -1.62
CA ASP A 19 -5.10 -19.22 -2.63
C ASP A 19 -3.71 -19.26 -3.28
N GLN A 20 -3.07 -20.43 -3.21
CA GLN A 20 -1.70 -20.60 -3.68
C GLN A 20 -1.58 -20.50 -5.21
N GLU A 21 -2.54 -21.05 -5.96
CA GLU A 21 -2.53 -21.00 -7.43
C GLU A 21 -2.64 -19.55 -7.92
N LEU A 22 -3.52 -18.75 -7.32
CA LEU A 22 -3.63 -17.33 -7.62
C LEU A 22 -2.34 -16.57 -7.27
N LYS A 23 -1.73 -16.85 -6.12
CA LYS A 23 -0.47 -16.21 -5.71
C LYS A 23 0.71 -16.56 -6.61
N ASP A 24 0.76 -17.78 -7.14
CA ASP A 24 1.78 -18.21 -8.10
C ASP A 24 1.62 -17.53 -9.47
N LEU A 25 0.38 -17.18 -9.84
CA LEU A 25 0.07 -16.49 -11.09
C LEU A 25 0.35 -14.97 -11.04
N ILE A 26 0.25 -14.32 -9.87
CA ILE A 26 0.46 -12.86 -9.72
C ILE A 26 1.80 -12.36 -10.33
N PRO A 27 2.96 -13.01 -10.11
CA PRO A 27 4.25 -12.57 -10.64
C PRO A 27 4.47 -12.84 -12.14
N GLU A 28 3.62 -13.60 -12.81
CA GLU A 28 3.88 -14.10 -14.16
C GLU A 28 3.90 -13.02 -15.25
N HIS A 29 3.27 -11.88 -15.00
CA HIS A 29 3.02 -10.87 -16.03
C HIS A 29 3.53 -9.48 -15.65
N LEU A 30 4.67 -9.40 -14.96
CA LEU A 30 5.24 -8.12 -14.57
C LEU A 30 5.61 -7.23 -15.76
N PRO A 31 5.47 -5.90 -15.63
CA PRO A 31 6.01 -4.96 -16.59
C PRO A 31 7.51 -5.21 -16.82
N MET A 32 7.94 -5.18 -18.09
CA MET A 32 9.34 -5.24 -18.52
C MET A 32 10.10 -6.53 -18.12
N GLY A 33 9.45 -7.70 -18.14
CA GLY A 33 10.11 -9.01 -17.96
C GLY A 33 10.74 -9.22 -16.58
N SER A 34 10.42 -8.35 -15.61
CA SER A 34 11.09 -8.27 -14.30
C SER A 34 10.57 -9.30 -13.29
N LYS A 35 10.23 -10.53 -13.73
CA LYS A 35 9.64 -11.62 -12.91
C LYS A 35 10.33 -11.78 -11.56
N ARG A 36 11.66 -11.61 -11.53
CA ARG A 36 12.51 -11.78 -10.33
C ARG A 36 12.29 -10.78 -9.20
N LEU A 37 11.61 -9.65 -9.44
CA LEU A 37 11.49 -8.59 -8.42
C LEU A 37 10.47 -8.91 -7.32
N ILE A 38 9.44 -9.70 -7.63
CA ILE A 38 8.38 -10.05 -6.67
C ILE A 38 8.06 -11.54 -6.63
N THR A 39 8.93 -12.43 -7.14
CA THR A 39 8.72 -13.88 -7.04
C THR A 39 8.58 -14.36 -5.60
N TRP A 40 9.14 -13.65 -4.63
CA TRP A 40 9.00 -13.96 -3.21
C TRP A 40 7.59 -13.77 -2.66
N LEU A 41 6.72 -13.03 -3.35
CA LEU A 41 5.35 -12.73 -2.92
C LEU A 41 4.50 -14.00 -2.76
N ASN A 42 4.73 -15.01 -3.60
CA ASN A 42 3.94 -16.24 -3.56
C ASN A 42 4.15 -17.09 -2.30
N ARG A 43 5.28 -16.86 -1.59
CA ARG A 43 5.59 -17.50 -0.29
C ARG A 43 4.82 -16.87 0.86
N ALA A 44 4.30 -15.66 0.69
CA ALA A 44 3.51 -15.01 1.71
C ALA A 44 2.17 -15.75 1.87
N PRO A 45 1.68 -15.95 3.12
CA PRO A 45 0.40 -16.59 3.34
C PRO A 45 -0.75 -15.80 2.72
N VAL A 46 -0.70 -14.46 2.78
CA VAL A 46 -1.77 -13.58 2.30
C VAL A 46 -1.24 -12.40 1.50
N VAL A 47 -1.96 -12.06 0.44
CA VAL A 47 -1.78 -10.84 -0.34
C VAL A 47 -3.10 -10.08 -0.37
N ILE A 48 -3.12 -8.86 0.14
CA ILE A 48 -4.27 -7.97 -0.02
C ILE A 48 -4.08 -7.15 -1.29
N VAL A 49 -4.96 -7.33 -2.27
CA VAL A 49 -5.00 -6.47 -3.47
C VAL A 49 -5.91 -5.29 -3.17
N GLY A 50 -5.29 -4.11 -3.01
CA GLY A 50 -5.98 -2.87 -2.72
C GLY A 50 -6.50 -2.21 -3.99
N LEU A 51 -7.82 -2.05 -4.04
CA LEU A 51 -8.56 -1.40 -5.13
C LEU A 51 -9.06 -0.03 -4.68
N TYR A 52 -9.27 0.85 -5.66
CA TYR A 52 -10.02 2.07 -5.47
C TYR A 52 -10.88 2.38 -6.69
N PHE A 53 -11.90 3.21 -6.52
CA PHE A 53 -12.68 3.79 -7.61
C PHE A 53 -12.91 5.28 -7.35
N LYS A 54 -13.40 6.00 -8.36
CA LYS A 54 -13.73 7.41 -8.23
C LYS A 54 -15.22 7.57 -8.00
N ALA A 55 -15.60 8.17 -6.87
CA ALA A 55 -16.96 8.64 -6.63
C ALA A 55 -17.15 10.02 -7.29
N VAL A 56 -18.40 10.50 -7.38
CA VAL A 56 -18.71 11.83 -7.94
C VAL A 56 -17.90 12.94 -7.28
N THR A 57 -17.73 12.89 -5.96
CA THR A 57 -16.93 13.87 -5.20
C THR A 57 -15.44 13.82 -5.55
N HIS A 58 -14.92 12.67 -5.99
CA HIS A 58 -13.53 12.54 -6.44
C HIS A 58 -13.35 13.15 -7.83
N TYR A 59 -14.29 12.92 -8.75
CA TYR A 59 -14.26 13.57 -10.06
C TYR A 59 -14.31 15.10 -9.94
N LEU A 60 -15.16 15.63 -9.06
CA LEU A 60 -15.20 17.07 -8.78
C LEU A 60 -13.88 17.57 -8.19
N GLY A 61 -13.27 16.82 -7.26
CA GLY A 61 -11.98 17.17 -6.68
C GLY A 61 -10.86 17.24 -7.72
N GLU A 62 -10.83 16.34 -8.69
CA GLU A 62 -9.82 16.33 -9.76
C GLU A 62 -9.89 17.56 -10.66
N LEU A 63 -11.08 18.15 -10.87
CA LEU A 63 -11.21 19.43 -11.59
C LEU A 63 -10.45 20.58 -10.90
N PHE A 64 -10.18 20.45 -9.61
CA PHE A 64 -9.38 21.38 -8.81
C PHE A 64 -7.97 20.82 -8.50
N GLY A 65 -7.57 19.72 -9.14
CA GLY A 65 -6.25 19.10 -8.94
C GLY A 65 -6.13 18.22 -7.70
N HIS A 66 -7.24 17.77 -7.11
CA HIS A 66 -7.22 16.93 -5.91
C HIS A 66 -7.44 15.44 -6.23
N GLU A 67 -6.41 14.62 -5.96
CA GLU A 67 -6.47 13.15 -6.10
C GLU A 67 -6.86 12.46 -4.79
N ASN A 68 -7.92 12.95 -4.14
CA ASN A 68 -8.37 12.51 -2.81
C ASN A 68 -8.59 10.99 -2.71
N TYR A 69 -9.01 10.34 -3.80
CA TYR A 69 -9.21 8.89 -3.84
C TYR A 69 -7.91 8.09 -3.60
N LEU A 70 -6.75 8.60 -4.05
CA LEU A 70 -5.45 7.98 -3.79
C LEU A 70 -4.98 8.20 -2.35
N ILE A 71 -5.23 9.40 -1.80
CA ILE A 71 -4.94 9.73 -0.39
C ILE A 71 -5.75 8.81 0.52
N ASP A 72 -7.07 8.76 0.32
CA ASP A 72 -8.02 7.92 1.05
C ASP A 72 -7.58 6.44 1.03
N PHE A 73 -7.31 5.90 -0.16
CA PHE A 73 -6.82 4.54 -0.37
C PHE A 73 -5.52 4.27 0.40
N SER A 74 -4.56 5.18 0.30
CA SER A 74 -3.24 5.03 0.92
C SER A 74 -3.35 5.01 2.45
N ILE A 75 -4.19 5.86 3.04
CA ILE A 75 -4.44 5.87 4.50
C ILE A 75 -5.01 4.52 4.94
N ALA A 76 -6.00 3.99 4.23
CA ALA A 76 -6.60 2.69 4.55
C ALA A 76 -5.58 1.54 4.51
N MET A 77 -4.73 1.52 3.48
CA MET A 77 -3.64 0.53 3.36
C MET A 77 -2.58 0.69 4.45
N THR A 78 -2.21 1.92 4.81
CA THR A 78 -1.27 2.18 5.90
C THR A 78 -1.83 1.75 7.25
N HIS A 79 -3.11 2.00 7.54
CA HIS A 79 -3.76 1.50 8.77
C HIS A 79 -3.67 -0.02 8.86
N MET A 80 -3.88 -0.74 7.76
CA MET A 80 -3.71 -2.20 7.72
C MET A 80 -2.25 -2.61 7.99
N ALA A 81 -1.27 -1.95 7.36
CA ALA A 81 0.14 -2.25 7.57
C ALA A 81 0.61 -2.00 9.03
N LEU A 82 0.13 -0.92 9.65
CA LEU A 82 0.43 -0.60 11.06
C LEU A 82 -0.24 -1.60 12.01
N THR A 83 -1.48 -1.98 11.74
CA THR A 83 -2.20 -2.99 12.55
C THR A 83 -1.54 -4.36 12.42
N ALA A 84 -1.13 -4.75 11.21
CA ALA A 84 -0.37 -5.98 11.00
C ALA A 84 0.96 -5.97 11.78
N THR A 85 1.68 -4.83 11.76
CA THR A 85 2.91 -4.64 12.52
C THR A 85 2.69 -4.84 14.03
N GLU A 86 1.63 -4.26 14.58
CA GLU A 86 1.23 -4.43 16.01
C GLU A 86 1.01 -5.91 16.36
N LEU A 87 0.45 -6.68 15.42
CA LEU A 87 0.21 -8.12 15.55
C LEU A 87 1.44 -8.99 15.25
N GLY A 88 2.62 -8.39 15.03
CA GLY A 88 3.85 -9.10 14.70
C GLY A 88 3.90 -9.64 13.26
N ILE A 89 3.01 -9.18 12.39
CA ILE A 89 2.93 -9.56 10.98
C ILE A 89 3.78 -8.58 10.15
N GLY A 90 4.74 -9.11 9.39
CA GLY A 90 5.50 -8.35 8.43
C GLY A 90 4.66 -7.98 7.21
N THR A 91 4.83 -6.76 6.71
CA THR A 91 4.12 -6.28 5.51
C THR A 91 5.03 -5.64 4.49
N CYS A 92 4.67 -5.76 3.21
CA CYS A 92 5.36 -5.10 2.10
C CYS A 92 4.36 -4.51 1.10
N PHE A 93 4.47 -3.21 0.83
CA PHE A 93 3.74 -2.56 -0.26
C PHE A 93 4.36 -2.91 -1.60
N VAL A 94 3.55 -3.44 -2.52
CA VAL A 94 3.97 -3.77 -3.88
C VAL A 94 3.17 -2.93 -4.87
N GLY A 95 3.85 -1.96 -5.49
CA GLY A 95 3.32 -1.12 -6.57
C GLY A 95 3.68 -1.61 -7.98
N TRP A 96 4.54 -2.62 -8.08
CA TRP A 96 5.05 -3.11 -9.37
C TRP A 96 4.30 -4.36 -9.82
N PHE A 97 3.23 -4.17 -10.60
CA PHE A 97 2.39 -5.26 -11.12
C PHE A 97 1.73 -4.87 -12.45
N ASN A 98 1.14 -5.84 -13.14
CA ASN A 98 0.35 -5.60 -14.35
C ASN A 98 -1.13 -5.55 -14.02
N GLU A 99 -1.67 -4.33 -14.00
CA GLU A 99 -3.05 -4.08 -13.60
C GLU A 99 -4.06 -4.81 -14.51
N LYS A 100 -3.86 -4.79 -15.83
CA LYS A 100 -4.78 -5.43 -16.78
C LYS A 100 -4.83 -6.95 -16.56
N TYR A 101 -3.68 -7.56 -16.33
CA TYR A 101 -3.60 -8.99 -16.03
C TYR A 101 -4.28 -9.31 -14.69
N LEU A 102 -3.94 -8.59 -13.62
CA LEU A 102 -4.54 -8.83 -12.30
C LEU A 102 -6.05 -8.61 -12.29
N LYS A 103 -6.55 -7.62 -13.02
CA LYS A 103 -8.00 -7.42 -13.18
C LYS A 103 -8.69 -8.62 -13.81
N LYS A 104 -8.08 -9.22 -14.84
CA LYS A 104 -8.62 -10.43 -15.49
C LYS A 104 -8.53 -11.64 -14.54
N LEU A 105 -7.37 -11.84 -13.91
CA LEU A 105 -7.11 -12.95 -12.99
C LEU A 105 -8.11 -12.96 -11.83
N LEU A 106 -8.29 -11.80 -11.18
CA LEU A 106 -9.13 -11.65 -9.99
C LEU A 106 -10.57 -11.20 -10.30
N LYS A 107 -10.96 -11.20 -11.58
CA LYS A 107 -12.30 -10.79 -12.05
C LYS A 107 -12.75 -9.42 -11.53
N ILE A 108 -11.81 -8.46 -11.46
CA ILE A 108 -12.07 -7.10 -10.94
C ILE A 108 -12.86 -6.29 -11.98
N PRO A 109 -13.99 -5.65 -11.60
CA PRO A 109 -14.76 -4.81 -12.50
C PRO A 109 -13.96 -3.61 -13.03
N ASN A 110 -14.24 -3.19 -14.27
CA ASN A 110 -13.50 -2.12 -14.96
C ASN A 110 -13.47 -0.77 -14.22
N GLN A 111 -14.50 -0.47 -13.44
CA GLN A 111 -14.63 0.77 -12.66
C GLN A 111 -13.57 0.91 -11.54
N TYR A 112 -13.03 -0.22 -11.05
CA TYR A 112 -11.98 -0.21 -10.05
C TYR A 112 -10.62 -0.07 -10.71
N ARG A 113 -9.68 0.57 -10.03
CA ARG A 113 -8.25 0.53 -10.31
C ARG A 113 -7.54 -0.23 -9.19
N ILE A 114 -6.40 -0.83 -9.49
CA ILE A 114 -5.52 -1.42 -8.46
C ILE A 114 -4.51 -0.37 -8.04
N GLY A 115 -4.51 0.03 -6.77
CA GLY A 115 -3.56 1.02 -6.25
C GLY A 115 -2.24 0.38 -5.82
N SER A 116 -2.31 -0.63 -4.97
CA SER A 116 -1.15 -1.40 -4.52
C SER A 116 -1.59 -2.74 -3.94
N MET A 117 -0.67 -3.70 -3.89
CA MET A 117 -0.84 -4.89 -3.06
C MET A 117 -0.13 -4.70 -1.71
N LEU A 118 -0.67 -5.29 -0.65
CA LEU A 118 -0.02 -5.45 0.64
C LEU A 118 0.23 -6.94 0.87
N VAL A 119 1.49 -7.34 0.76
CA VAL A 119 1.92 -8.71 1.02
C VAL A 119 2.13 -8.86 2.51
N MET A 120 1.57 -9.90 3.12
CA MET A 120 1.58 -10.11 4.57
C MET A 120 2.07 -11.50 4.93
N GLY A 121 2.91 -11.59 5.96
CA GLY A 121 3.40 -12.87 6.46
C GLY A 121 4.17 -12.73 7.76
N TYR A 122 4.32 -13.84 8.47
CA TYR A 122 5.21 -13.88 9.62
C TYR A 122 6.66 -13.99 9.13
N PRO A 123 7.58 -13.21 9.70
CA PRO A 123 9.00 -13.34 9.37
C PRO A 123 9.51 -14.73 9.79
N GLU A 124 10.41 -15.30 8.99
CA GLU A 124 11.06 -16.59 9.30
C GLU A 124 11.94 -16.49 10.57
N THR A 125 12.48 -15.31 10.82
CA THR A 125 13.25 -14.95 12.00
C THR A 125 12.37 -14.25 13.03
N ALA A 126 12.65 -14.47 14.33
CA ALA A 126 11.96 -13.75 15.38
C ALA A 126 12.25 -12.24 15.30
N SER A 127 11.23 -11.43 15.55
CA SER A 127 11.38 -10.00 15.76
C SER A 127 12.23 -9.74 17.01
N ASN A 128 13.08 -8.72 16.96
CA ASN A 128 13.98 -8.35 18.05
C ASN A 128 14.10 -6.82 18.15
N GLU A 129 15.06 -6.31 18.94
CA GLU A 129 15.31 -4.87 19.10
C GLU A 129 15.62 -4.13 17.79
N GLN A 130 15.96 -4.86 16.73
CA GLN A 130 16.21 -4.32 15.39
C GLN A 130 14.94 -4.20 14.55
N GLY A 131 13.81 -4.80 14.94
CA GLY A 131 12.52 -4.69 14.25
C GLY A 131 11.89 -6.03 13.88
N ILE A 132 10.84 -5.98 13.04
CA ILE A 132 10.13 -7.18 12.57
C ILE A 132 11.09 -8.07 11.79
N GLY A 133 11.17 -9.35 12.18
CA GLY A 133 12.06 -10.33 11.56
C GLY A 133 13.55 -10.05 11.73
N GLY A 134 13.94 -9.22 12.72
CA GLY A 134 15.33 -8.81 12.88
C GLY A 134 15.86 -7.93 11.75
N ILE A 135 14.96 -7.30 10.97
CA ILE A 135 15.34 -6.42 9.87
C ILE A 135 15.49 -5.00 10.39
N LYS A 136 16.74 -4.51 10.41
CA LYS A 136 17.06 -3.12 10.79
C LYS A 136 16.28 -2.12 9.92
N PRO A 137 15.72 -1.03 10.50
CA PRO A 137 15.04 0.00 9.73
C PRO A 137 15.98 0.64 8.72
N ARG A 138 15.47 0.84 7.49
CA ARG A 138 16.18 1.65 6.48
C ARG A 138 16.35 3.09 6.97
N PRO A 139 17.46 3.78 6.62
CA PRO A 139 17.65 5.18 7.00
C PRO A 139 16.48 6.05 6.52
N ARG A 140 16.16 7.09 7.28
CA ARG A 140 15.20 8.13 6.91
C ARG A 140 15.94 9.46 6.74
N LYS A 141 15.37 10.33 5.90
CA LYS A 141 15.82 11.72 5.81
C LYS A 141 15.75 12.39 7.17
N LYS A 142 16.60 13.39 7.40
CA LYS A 142 16.52 14.21 8.60
C LYS A 142 15.22 15.02 8.60
N LEU A 143 14.75 15.39 9.78
CA LEU A 143 13.44 16.05 9.92
C LEU A 143 13.40 17.39 9.18
N GLU A 144 14.52 18.11 9.15
CA GLU A 144 14.67 19.41 8.50
C GLU A 144 14.55 19.33 6.97
N GLU A 145 14.72 18.13 6.38
CA GLU A 145 14.55 17.92 4.94
C GLU A 145 13.09 17.73 4.53
N ILE A 146 12.21 17.39 5.48
CA ILE A 146 10.82 17.01 5.21
C ILE A 146 9.78 17.82 6.02
N VAL A 147 10.24 18.69 6.94
CA VAL A 147 9.36 19.55 7.73
C VAL A 147 9.86 20.99 7.70
N SER A 148 8.92 21.93 7.55
CA SER A 148 9.19 23.37 7.64
C SER A 148 8.13 24.05 8.49
N TYR A 149 8.49 25.13 9.19
CA TYR A 149 7.56 25.88 10.04
C TYR A 149 6.89 27.01 9.26
N ASN A 150 5.55 27.00 9.18
CA ASN A 150 4.69 27.96 8.48
C ASN A 150 4.86 28.04 6.95
N ARG A 151 6.10 28.07 6.42
CA ARG A 151 6.41 28.20 4.99
C ARG A 151 7.45 27.16 4.57
N PHE A 152 7.36 26.68 3.34
CA PHE A 152 8.32 25.74 2.76
C PHE A 152 9.76 26.25 2.88
N GLY A 153 10.68 25.41 3.34
CA GLY A 153 12.09 25.73 3.52
C GLY A 153 12.41 26.53 4.79
N LYS A 154 11.41 27.00 5.54
CA LYS A 154 11.66 27.66 6.83
C LYS A 154 11.96 26.61 7.91
N GLY A 155 13.16 26.66 8.48
CA GLY A 155 13.62 25.68 9.47
C GLY A 155 12.71 25.54 10.69
N LEU A 156 12.86 24.40 11.37
CA LEU A 156 12.18 24.09 12.62
C LEU A 156 12.69 25.00 13.73
N VAL A 157 11.86 25.95 14.16
CA VAL A 157 12.10 26.71 15.39
C VAL A 157 11.23 26.07 16.48
N PHE A 158 11.82 25.16 17.25
CA PHE A 158 11.17 24.67 18.46
C PHE A 158 11.09 25.84 19.45
N LYS A 159 9.93 26.50 19.54
CA LYS A 159 9.65 27.38 20.66
C LYS A 159 9.46 26.47 21.89
N LYS A 160 10.41 26.55 22.83
CA LYS A 160 10.23 25.99 24.17
C LYS A 160 9.09 26.71 24.89
#